data_AF-A0A0F3INC8-F1
#
_entry.id   AF-A0A0F3INC8-F1
#
_cell.length_a   1.000
_cell.length_b   1.000
_cell.length_c   1.000
_cell.angle_alpha   90.00
_cell.angle_beta   90.00
_cell.angle_gamma   90.00
#
_symmetry.space_group_name_H-M   'P 1'
#
loop_
_entity.id
_entity.type
_entity.pdbx_description
1 polymer ?
#
loop_
_entity_poly.entity_id
_entity_poly.type
_entity_poly.pdbx_seq_one_letter_code
_entity_poly.pdbx_strand_id
1 'polypeptide(L)'
;MKKLLLGAAVTAAMIGGNAQAAITVDSNGIPVINTATTYEVYLSGASAMAGFVEQLLLNSSIPAANRICDSAKLIYKFQDTATAGRDYKAYLCELNTKNSALSGLAASKPNLLLYKRDNGGSAQGVAPVIAEAAIDFLKVDTAANCTKVSDGTAGSVFTRINCTFTAGNPAFSNSKNS
;
A
#
# COMPACT_ATOMS: atom_id res chain seq x y z
N MET A 1 43.42 43.95 -8.65
CA MET A 1 43.54 42.59 -8.09
C MET A 1 42.21 41.86 -8.29
N LYS A 2 42.09 41.03 -9.35
CA LYS A 2 40.85 40.29 -9.67
C LYS A 2 41.00 38.86 -9.19
N LYS A 3 40.15 38.43 -8.26
CA LYS A 3 40.19 37.11 -7.62
C LYS A 3 39.57 36.07 -8.55
N LEU A 4 40.34 35.04 -8.92
CA LEU A 4 39.85 33.84 -9.60
C LEU A 4 39.05 33.00 -8.59
N LEU A 5 37.79 32.71 -8.90
CA LEU A 5 37.00 31.69 -8.22
C LEU A 5 37.16 30.38 -9.01
N LEU A 6 37.84 29.39 -8.43
CA LEU A 6 37.91 28.03 -8.97
C LEU A 6 36.58 27.33 -8.65
N GLY A 7 35.76 27.10 -9.68
CA GLY A 7 34.59 26.23 -9.58
C GLY A 7 35.00 24.76 -9.61
N ALA A 8 34.76 24.03 -8.53
CA ALA A 8 34.84 22.58 -8.52
C ALA A 8 33.54 22.01 -9.11
N ALA A 9 33.61 21.51 -10.34
CA ALA A 9 32.53 20.72 -10.92
C ALA A 9 32.57 19.31 -10.32
N VAL A 10 31.64 19.01 -9.42
CA VAL A 10 31.41 17.63 -8.95
C VAL A 10 30.54 16.94 -9.98
N THR A 11 31.17 16.20 -10.89
CA THR A 11 30.47 15.30 -11.80
C THR A 11 29.99 14.10 -11.00
N ALA A 12 28.76 14.15 -10.49
CA ALA A 12 28.11 12.97 -9.94
C ALA A 12 27.75 12.02 -11.09
N ALA A 13 28.55 10.96 -11.25
CA ALA A 13 28.24 9.86 -12.15
C ALA A 13 26.92 9.20 -11.70
N MET A 14 25.85 9.44 -12.45
CA MET A 14 24.58 8.73 -12.24
C MET A 14 24.76 7.30 -12.77
N ILE A 15 25.11 6.39 -11.86
CA ILE A 15 24.99 4.96 -12.09
C ILE A 15 23.49 4.68 -12.26
N GLY A 16 23.10 4.32 -13.47
CA GLY A 16 21.76 3.86 -13.82
C GLY A 16 21.44 2.54 -13.11
N GLY A 17 21.05 2.63 -11.85
CA GLY A 17 20.18 1.65 -11.22
C GLY A 17 18.74 2.03 -11.54
N ASN A 18 17.90 1.07 -11.92
CA ASN A 18 16.46 1.28 -11.96
C ASN A 18 16.01 1.68 -10.55
N ALA A 19 15.92 2.98 -10.29
CA ALA A 19 15.37 3.50 -9.06
C ALA A 19 13.88 3.11 -9.06
N GLN A 20 13.56 2.08 -8.28
CA GLN A 20 12.17 1.73 -7.98
C GLN A 20 11.51 2.98 -7.40
N ALA A 21 10.38 3.39 -7.97
CA ALA A 21 9.64 4.55 -7.48
C ALA A 21 9.15 4.24 -6.06
N ALA A 22 9.88 4.74 -5.07
CA ALA A 22 9.52 4.63 -3.66
C ALA A 22 8.12 5.19 -3.44
N ILE A 23 7.39 4.64 -2.46
CA ILE A 23 6.10 5.21 -2.05
C ILE A 23 6.33 6.68 -1.68
N THR A 24 5.74 7.58 -2.46
CA THR A 24 5.79 9.01 -2.18
C THR A 24 4.73 9.33 -1.13
N VAL A 25 5.07 10.18 -0.17
CA VAL A 25 4.13 10.66 0.85
C VAL A 25 3.84 12.14 0.64
N ASP A 26 2.64 12.57 1.00
CA ASP A 26 2.25 13.97 1.01
C ASP A 26 2.88 14.73 2.20
N SER A 27 2.55 16.02 2.33
CA SER A 27 3.04 16.88 3.42
C SER A 27 2.60 16.43 4.82
N ASN A 28 1.59 15.56 4.92
CA ASN A 28 1.07 15.00 6.16
C ASN A 28 1.64 13.59 6.43
N GLY A 29 2.53 13.09 5.57
CA GLY A 29 3.11 11.75 5.67
C GLY A 29 2.17 10.63 5.25
N ILE A 30 1.12 10.93 4.47
CA ILE A 30 0.17 9.94 3.94
C ILE A 30 0.64 9.51 2.55
N PRO A 31 0.71 8.20 2.25
CA PRO A 31 1.06 7.70 0.93
C PRO A 31 0.15 8.24 -0.16
N VAL A 32 0.77 8.74 -1.24
CA VAL A 32 0.08 9.10 -2.47
C VAL A 32 -0.09 7.86 -3.33
N ILE A 33 -1.34 7.40 -3.49
CA ILE A 33 -1.65 6.23 -4.31
C ILE A 33 -1.67 6.63 -5.78
N ASN A 34 -0.80 6.01 -6.57
CA ASN A 34 -0.78 6.17 -8.02
C ASN A 34 -1.08 4.82 -8.68
N THR A 35 -2.21 4.74 -9.38
CA THR A 35 -2.67 3.51 -10.05
C THR A 35 -1.76 3.06 -11.18
N ALA A 36 -0.92 3.94 -11.73
CA ALA A 36 0.10 3.57 -12.70
C ALA A 36 1.26 2.77 -12.08
N THR A 37 1.53 2.96 -10.78
CA THR A 37 2.64 2.32 -10.05
C THR A 37 2.17 1.36 -8.96
N THR A 38 0.86 1.17 -8.81
CA THR A 38 0.25 0.36 -7.74
C THR A 38 -0.69 -0.70 -8.29
N TYR A 39 -0.50 -1.95 -7.90
CA TYR A 39 -1.50 -3.02 -8.07
C TYR A 39 -2.54 -2.91 -6.96
N GLU A 40 -3.81 -2.99 -7.33
CA GLU A 40 -4.93 -2.98 -6.39
C GLU A 40 -5.53 -4.38 -6.31
N VAL A 41 -5.62 -4.92 -5.10
CA VAL A 41 -6.19 -6.23 -4.82
C VAL A 41 -7.33 -6.06 -3.83
N TYR A 42 -8.49 -6.62 -4.14
CA TYR A 42 -9.70 -6.48 -3.35
C TYR A 42 -10.09 -7.83 -2.75
N LEU A 43 -10.12 -7.92 -1.43
CA LEU A 43 -10.46 -9.13 -0.69
C LEU A 43 -11.66 -8.86 0.23
N SER A 44 -12.68 -9.69 0.16
CA SER A 44 -13.76 -9.75 1.14
C SER A 44 -13.72 -11.08 1.89
N GLY A 45 -14.32 -11.14 3.08
CA GLY A 45 -14.46 -12.40 3.81
C GLY A 45 -14.33 -12.24 5.33
N ALA A 46 -14.08 -13.35 6.01
CA ALA A 46 -14.04 -13.41 7.47
C ALA A 46 -13.00 -12.42 8.07
N SER A 47 -13.34 -11.88 9.25
CA SER A 47 -12.46 -11.00 10.02
C SER A 47 -11.18 -11.69 10.50
N ALA A 48 -11.22 -13.00 10.74
CA ALA A 48 -10.05 -13.80 11.09
C ALA A 48 -8.95 -13.74 10.02
N MET A 49 -9.30 -13.57 8.74
CA MET A 49 -8.32 -13.45 7.66
C MET A 49 -7.51 -12.15 7.73
N ALA A 50 -8.00 -11.11 8.41
CA ALA A 50 -7.23 -9.88 8.57
C ALA A 50 -5.92 -10.14 9.34
N GLY A 51 -5.95 -10.99 10.36
CA GLY A 51 -4.74 -11.39 11.08
C GLY A 51 -3.75 -12.15 10.19
N PHE A 52 -4.25 -13.04 9.33
CA PHE A 52 -3.41 -13.76 8.37
C PHE A 52 -2.78 -12.82 7.34
N VAL A 53 -3.55 -11.89 6.77
CA VAL A 53 -3.03 -10.86 5.85
C VAL A 53 -1.95 -10.03 6.52
N GLU A 54 -2.17 -9.59 7.76
CA GLU A 54 -1.16 -8.80 8.50
C GLU A 54 0.12 -9.60 8.76
N GLN A 55 0.01 -10.89 9.09
CA GLN A 55 1.16 -11.77 9.20
C GLN A 55 1.87 -11.98 7.87
N LEU A 56 1.15 -12.12 6.76
CA LEU A 56 1.75 -12.26 5.44
C LEU A 56 2.62 -11.05 5.06
N LEU A 57 2.27 -9.86 5.54
CA LEU A 57 2.99 -8.61 5.25
C LEU A 57 4.13 -8.33 6.24
N LEU A 58 3.99 -8.66 7.53
CA LEU A 58 4.94 -8.30 8.59
C LEU A 58 5.71 -9.46 9.23
N ASN A 59 5.36 -10.72 8.97
CA ASN A 59 5.94 -11.84 9.69
C ASN A 59 7.46 -11.92 9.46
N SER A 60 8.21 -11.64 10.52
CA SER A 60 9.66 -11.55 10.48
C SER A 60 10.34 -12.91 10.36
N SER A 61 9.64 -14.00 10.69
CA SER A 61 10.11 -15.38 10.54
C SER A 61 10.16 -15.85 9.08
N ILE A 62 9.48 -15.13 8.16
CA ILE A 62 9.61 -15.42 6.73
C ILE A 62 10.95 -14.83 6.24
N PRO A 63 11.80 -15.63 5.57
CA PRO A 63 13.04 -15.14 4.99
C PRO A 63 12.79 -13.93 4.10
N ALA A 64 13.64 -12.90 4.20
CA ALA A 64 13.43 -11.63 3.50
C ALA A 64 13.24 -11.82 1.99
N ALA A 65 13.91 -12.79 1.37
CA ALA A 65 13.75 -13.11 -0.05
C ALA A 65 12.35 -13.64 -0.41
N ASN A 66 11.60 -14.21 0.53
CA ASN A 66 10.30 -14.83 0.27
C ASN A 66 9.12 -13.95 0.66
N ARG A 67 9.37 -12.74 1.19
CA ARG A 67 8.30 -11.82 1.60
C ARG A 67 7.65 -11.17 0.39
N ILE A 68 6.38 -10.81 0.54
CA ILE A 68 5.65 -10.06 -0.49
C ILE A 68 6.11 -8.60 -0.49
N CYS A 69 6.14 -7.98 0.70
CA CYS A 69 6.61 -6.62 0.87
C CYS A 69 8.13 -6.59 1.09
N ASP A 70 8.79 -5.54 0.60
CA ASP A 70 10.19 -5.28 0.92
C ASP A 70 10.34 -4.95 2.41
N SER A 71 11.06 -5.81 3.15
CA SER A 71 11.30 -5.64 4.59
C SER A 71 12.14 -4.41 4.94
N ALA A 72 12.85 -3.82 3.98
CA ALA A 72 13.61 -2.58 4.19
C ALA A 72 12.73 -1.33 4.08
N LYS A 73 11.45 -1.47 3.74
CA LYS A 73 10.52 -0.37 3.51
C LYS A 73 9.41 -0.33 4.57
N LEU A 74 8.80 0.84 4.70
CA LEU A 74 7.61 1.00 5.52
C LEU A 74 6.41 0.30 4.85
N ILE A 75 5.53 -0.22 5.69
CA ILE A 75 4.27 -0.84 5.27
C ILE A 75 3.16 -0.06 5.95
N TYR A 76 2.14 0.34 5.19
CA TYR A 76 1.08 1.21 5.68
C TYR A 76 -0.20 0.42 5.90
N LYS A 77 -0.88 0.69 7.00
CA LYS A 77 -2.21 0.17 7.31
C LYS A 77 -3.19 1.33 7.39
N PHE A 78 -4.21 1.26 6.55
CA PHE A 78 -5.34 2.18 6.51
C PHE A 78 -6.55 1.50 7.15
N GLN A 79 -7.27 2.21 8.00
CA GLN A 79 -8.48 1.70 8.64
C GLN A 79 -9.40 2.87 9.02
N ASP A 80 -10.70 2.64 9.06
CA ASP A 80 -11.59 3.54 9.78
C ASP A 80 -11.70 3.11 11.25
N THR A 81 -11.84 4.07 12.15
CA THR A 81 -12.10 3.84 13.58
C THR A 81 -13.58 3.94 13.94
N ALA A 82 -14.42 4.49 13.05
CA ALA A 82 -15.86 4.57 13.25
C ALA A 82 -16.54 3.21 13.09
N THR A 83 -17.66 3.01 13.80
CA THR A 83 -18.39 1.73 13.82
C THR A 83 -18.79 1.25 12.43
N ALA A 84 -19.20 2.16 11.55
CA ALA A 84 -19.61 1.83 10.18
C ALA A 84 -18.45 1.41 9.26
N GLY A 85 -17.22 1.88 9.56
CA GLY A 85 -16.04 1.68 8.71
C GLY A 85 -15.02 0.67 9.27
N ARG A 86 -15.19 0.20 10.51
CA ARG A 86 -14.16 -0.59 11.24
C ARG A 86 -13.82 -1.92 10.56
N ASP A 87 -14.72 -2.43 9.73
CA ASP A 87 -14.52 -3.67 8.96
C ASP A 87 -13.80 -3.43 7.62
N TYR A 88 -13.47 -2.18 7.27
CA TYR A 88 -12.80 -1.85 6.02
C TYR A 88 -11.36 -1.42 6.30
N LYS A 89 -10.42 -2.15 5.73
CA LYS A 89 -8.98 -1.96 5.91
C LYS A 89 -8.31 -1.91 4.54
N ALA A 90 -7.17 -1.24 4.47
CA ALA A 90 -6.27 -1.38 3.34
C ALA A 90 -4.83 -1.47 3.82
N TYR A 91 -3.98 -2.09 3.00
CA TYR A 91 -2.56 -2.27 3.30
C TYR A 91 -1.74 -1.90 2.06
N LEU A 92 -0.73 -1.04 2.21
CA LEU A 92 0.15 -0.62 1.13
C LEU A 92 1.59 -1.01 1.43
N CYS A 93 2.28 -1.57 0.46
CA CYS A 93 3.73 -1.75 0.52
C CYS A 93 4.40 -1.73 -0.86
N GLU A 94 5.71 -1.54 -0.85
CA GLU A 94 6.57 -1.83 -2.01
C GLU A 94 6.76 -3.35 -2.12
N LEU A 95 6.60 -3.88 -3.33
CA LEU A 95 6.81 -5.28 -3.66
C LEU A 95 8.30 -5.64 -3.56
N ASN A 96 8.58 -6.81 -2.99
CA ASN A 96 9.93 -7.31 -2.83
C ASN A 96 10.49 -7.86 -4.16
N THR A 97 11.40 -7.12 -4.78
CA THR A 97 12.08 -7.53 -6.02
C THR A 97 13.03 -8.72 -5.83
N LYS A 98 13.40 -9.06 -4.59
CA LYS A 98 14.22 -10.26 -4.29
C LYS A 98 13.39 -11.54 -4.25
N ASN A 99 12.07 -11.43 -4.25
CA ASN A 99 11.18 -12.57 -4.30
C ASN A 99 11.00 -13.04 -5.74
N SER A 100 11.57 -14.19 -6.07
CA SER A 100 11.52 -14.76 -7.41
C SER A 100 10.09 -15.10 -7.85
N ALA A 101 9.18 -15.37 -6.91
CA ALA A 101 7.75 -15.59 -7.20
C ALA A 101 7.03 -14.30 -7.63
N LEU A 102 7.60 -13.13 -7.35
CA LEU A 102 7.09 -11.81 -7.76
C LEU A 102 7.85 -11.23 -8.96
N SER A 103 8.75 -12.03 -9.56
CA SER A 103 9.50 -11.60 -10.74
C SER A 103 8.56 -11.21 -11.88
N GLY A 104 8.83 -10.08 -12.54
CA GLY A 104 7.96 -9.50 -13.57
C GLY A 104 6.85 -8.60 -13.04
N LEU A 105 6.23 -8.90 -11.89
CA LEU A 105 5.20 -8.03 -11.31
C LEU A 105 5.79 -6.71 -10.82
N ALA A 106 6.83 -6.79 -9.98
CA ALA A 106 7.50 -5.64 -9.38
C ALA A 106 8.18 -4.72 -10.41
N ALA A 107 8.44 -5.22 -11.62
CA ALA A 107 8.98 -4.44 -12.72
C ALA A 107 7.92 -3.57 -13.42
N SER A 108 6.65 -3.98 -13.42
CA SER A 108 5.57 -3.23 -14.05
C SER A 108 4.92 -2.23 -13.09
N LYS A 109 4.60 -2.66 -11.87
CA LYS A 109 4.15 -1.76 -10.80
C LYS A 109 4.88 -2.12 -9.50
N PRO A 110 5.65 -1.20 -8.91
CA PRO A 110 6.44 -1.50 -7.73
C PRO A 110 5.60 -1.65 -6.45
N ASN A 111 4.35 -1.17 -6.42
CA ASN A 111 3.55 -1.12 -5.20
C ASN A 111 2.37 -2.09 -5.24
N LEU A 112 1.96 -2.55 -4.05
CA LEU A 112 0.75 -3.33 -3.82
C LEU A 112 -0.14 -2.61 -2.80
N LEU A 113 -1.39 -2.34 -3.18
CA LEU A 113 -2.45 -1.88 -2.31
C LEU A 113 -3.52 -2.98 -2.20
N LEU A 114 -3.66 -3.53 -1.00
CA LEU A 114 -4.61 -4.59 -0.71
C LEU A 114 -5.74 -4.05 0.14
N TYR A 115 -6.95 -4.03 -0.42
CA TYR A 115 -8.19 -3.70 0.28
C TYR A 115 -8.78 -4.96 0.90
N LYS A 116 -9.16 -4.89 2.18
CA LYS A 116 -9.81 -5.96 2.91
C LYS A 116 -11.12 -5.46 3.53
N ARG A 117 -12.21 -6.16 3.24
CA ARG A 117 -13.49 -6.03 3.93
C ARG A 117 -13.70 -7.24 4.84
N ASP A 118 -13.86 -7.00 6.14
CA ASP A 118 -14.07 -7.97 7.22
C ASP A 118 -15.56 -8.20 7.53
N ASN A 119 -16.43 -7.90 6.57
CA ASN A 119 -17.86 -8.01 6.70
C ASN A 119 -18.37 -9.07 5.70
N GLY A 120 -19.00 -10.14 6.20
CA GLY A 120 -19.71 -11.15 5.40
C GLY A 120 -18.93 -12.39 4.92
N GLY A 121 -18.31 -13.21 5.78
CA GLY A 121 -17.68 -14.44 5.25
C GLY A 121 -17.28 -15.59 6.16
N SER A 122 -17.51 -15.59 7.48
CA SER A 122 -17.22 -16.80 8.28
C SER A 122 -18.20 -17.94 8.02
N ALA A 123 -19.40 -17.65 7.49
CA ALA A 123 -20.42 -18.64 7.17
C ALA A 123 -20.42 -19.10 5.70
N GLN A 124 -19.69 -18.43 4.79
CA GLN A 124 -19.86 -18.58 3.33
C GLN A 124 -18.55 -18.87 2.57
N GLY A 125 -17.44 -19.05 3.29
CA GLY A 125 -16.13 -19.25 2.66
C GLY A 125 -15.63 -18.01 1.93
N VAL A 126 -14.37 -18.04 1.52
CA VAL A 126 -13.73 -16.99 0.73
C VAL A 126 -14.25 -17.08 -0.71
N ALA A 127 -15.48 -16.63 -0.95
CA ALA A 127 -16.01 -16.59 -2.29
C ALA A 127 -15.53 -15.30 -2.96
N PRO A 128 -14.88 -15.34 -4.14
CA PRO A 128 -14.84 -14.18 -5.01
C PRO A 128 -16.30 -13.85 -5.35
N VAL A 129 -16.85 -12.86 -4.66
CA VAL A 129 -18.28 -12.56 -4.77
C VAL A 129 -18.47 -11.87 -6.13
N ILE A 130 -19.04 -12.58 -7.09
CA ILE A 130 -19.83 -11.93 -8.15
C ILE A 130 -21.07 -11.42 -7.41
N ALA A 131 -20.97 -10.22 -6.85
CA ALA A 131 -22.08 -9.57 -6.17
C ALA A 131 -22.93 -8.86 -7.22
N GLU A 132 -24.26 -9.00 -7.12
CA GLU A 132 -25.20 -8.26 -7.98
C GLU A 132 -25.13 -6.74 -7.74
N ALA A 133 -24.52 -6.32 -6.63
CA ALA A 133 -24.24 -4.93 -6.27
C ALA A 133 -22.75 -4.72 -6.01
N ALA A 134 -22.24 -3.52 -6.34
CA ALA A 134 -20.85 -3.15 -6.05
C ALA A 134 -20.55 -3.29 -4.55
N ILE A 135 -19.43 -3.95 -4.23
CA ILE A 135 -18.95 -4.09 -2.86
C ILE A 135 -18.15 -2.85 -2.50
N ASP A 136 -18.53 -2.21 -1.40
CA ASP A 136 -17.79 -1.08 -0.85
C ASP A 136 -16.44 -1.53 -0.27
N PHE A 137 -15.42 -0.69 -0.44
CA PHE A 137 -14.10 -0.82 0.17
C PHE A 137 -13.68 0.51 0.76
N LEU A 138 -12.69 0.50 1.66
CA LEU A 138 -12.15 1.74 2.21
C LEU A 138 -11.54 2.57 1.08
N LYS A 139 -12.12 3.73 0.76
CA LYS A 139 -11.46 4.67 -0.14
C LYS A 139 -10.24 5.28 0.56
N VAL A 140 -9.05 4.99 0.05
CA VAL A 140 -7.81 5.63 0.49
C VAL A 140 -7.60 6.83 -0.43
N ASP A 141 -8.09 7.99 -0.01
CA ASP A 141 -7.87 9.27 -0.68
C ASP A 141 -6.89 10.09 0.17
N THR A 142 -5.81 10.59 -0.43
CA THR A 142 -4.80 11.39 0.28
C THR A 142 -5.44 12.58 0.98
N ALA A 143 -4.98 12.96 2.19
CA ALA A 143 -5.35 14.10 3.05
C ALA A 143 -6.83 14.47 3.27
N ALA A 144 -7.75 14.20 2.35
CA ALA A 144 -9.15 14.62 2.36
C ALA A 144 -10.00 13.78 3.31
N ASN A 145 -9.70 12.48 3.45
CA ASN A 145 -10.37 11.61 4.39
C ASN A 145 -9.42 10.81 5.29
N CYS A 146 -8.10 11.01 5.16
CA CYS A 146 -7.09 10.24 5.88
C CYS A 146 -6.22 11.12 6.78
N THR A 147 -5.83 10.58 7.95
CA THR A 147 -4.92 11.21 8.92
C THR A 147 -3.90 10.19 9.42
N LYS A 148 -2.61 10.53 9.37
CA LYS A 148 -1.54 9.69 9.93
C LYS A 148 -1.65 9.66 11.45
N VAL A 149 -1.65 8.46 12.02
CA VAL A 149 -1.79 8.22 13.47
C VAL A 149 -0.44 7.95 14.11
N SER A 150 0.39 7.13 13.47
CA SER A 150 1.69 6.74 14.00
C SER A 150 2.62 6.26 12.90
N ASP A 151 3.92 6.52 13.07
CA ASP A 151 4.96 5.96 12.21
C ASP A 151 5.26 4.50 12.57
N GLY A 152 5.50 3.68 11.56
CA GLY A 152 5.88 2.28 11.69
C GLY A 152 7.39 2.07 11.75
N THR A 153 7.78 0.79 11.76
CA THR A 153 9.18 0.37 11.62
C THR A 153 9.26 -0.57 10.43
N ALA A 154 10.23 -0.35 9.55
CA ALA A 154 10.38 -1.09 8.30
C ALA A 154 10.28 -2.61 8.51
N GLY A 155 9.41 -3.24 7.71
CA GLY A 155 9.19 -4.69 7.72
C GLY A 155 8.70 -5.33 9.02
N SER A 156 8.35 -4.55 10.05
CA SER A 156 8.08 -5.08 11.40
C SER A 156 6.83 -4.48 12.07
N VAL A 157 6.54 -3.20 11.83
CA VAL A 157 5.38 -2.51 12.41
C VAL A 157 4.75 -1.60 11.36
N PHE A 158 3.42 -1.62 11.24
CA PHE A 158 2.71 -0.77 10.30
C PHE A 158 2.82 0.71 10.67
N THR A 159 3.04 1.56 9.67
CA THR A 159 2.64 2.97 9.73
C THR A 159 1.12 3.03 9.67
N ARG A 160 0.48 3.62 10.68
CA ARG A 160 -0.98 3.59 10.82
C ARG A 160 -1.59 4.88 10.33
N ILE A 161 -2.61 4.75 9.50
CA ILE A 161 -3.37 5.85 8.93
C ILE A 161 -4.84 5.56 9.17
N ASN A 162 -5.55 6.52 9.76
CA ASN A 162 -6.99 6.44 9.88
C ASN A 162 -7.61 7.09 8.66
N CYS A 163 -8.55 6.41 7.99
CA CYS A 163 -9.31 6.98 6.88
C CYS A 163 -10.80 6.82 7.15
N THR A 164 -11.58 7.87 6.92
CA THR A 164 -13.04 7.83 7.08
C THR A 164 -13.67 7.06 5.92
N PHE A 165 -14.44 6.02 6.26
CA PHE A 165 -15.25 5.26 5.32
C PHE A 165 -16.57 5.98 5.04
N THR A 166 -16.97 5.99 3.77
CA THR A 166 -18.28 6.49 3.33
C THR A 166 -18.94 5.40 2.50
N ALA A 167 -20.12 4.93 2.93
CA ALA A 167 -20.88 3.93 2.18
C ALA A 167 -21.29 4.47 0.80
N GLY A 168 -21.32 3.60 -0.21
CA GLY A 168 -21.61 3.99 -1.59
C GLY A 168 -20.49 4.80 -2.26
N ASN A 169 -19.29 4.82 -1.69
CA ASN A 169 -18.07 5.35 -2.31
C ASN A 169 -17.06 4.22 -2.50
N PRO A 170 -17.24 3.36 -3.53
CA PRO A 170 -16.35 2.24 -3.74
C PRO A 170 -14.95 2.77 -4.04
N ALA A 171 -13.92 2.03 -3.59
CA ALA A 171 -12.55 2.31 -3.97
C ALA A 171 -12.37 1.97 -5.46
N PHE A 172 -12.86 2.85 -6.34
CA PHE A 172 -12.68 2.73 -7.77
C PHE A 172 -11.31 3.30 -8.15
N SER A 173 -10.49 2.48 -8.82
CA SER A 173 -9.59 3.01 -9.84
C SER A 173 -10.48 3.66 -10.89
N ASN A 174 -10.30 4.94 -11.19
CA ASN A 174 -10.94 5.61 -12.33
C ASN A 174 -10.75 4.73 -13.58
N SER A 175 -11.78 4.00 -14.00
CA SER A 175 -11.83 3.51 -15.36
C SER A 175 -11.87 4.75 -16.23
N LYS A 176 -10.85 4.90 -17.08
CA LYS A 176 -10.74 5.92 -18.13
C LYS A 176 -12.13 6.38 -18.59
N ASN A 177 -12.43 7.67 -18.40
CA ASN A 177 -13.40 8.30 -19.29
C ASN A 177 -12.83 8.11 -20.71
N SER A 178 -13.65 7.45 -21.52
CA SER A 178 -13.57 7.25 -22.97
C SER A 178 -12.89 8.38 -23.74
#